data_AF-A0A151WHG2-F1
#
_entry.id   AF-A0A151WHG2-F1
#
_cell.length_a   1.000
_cell.length_b   1.000
_cell.length_c   1.000
_cell.angle_alpha   90.00
_cell.angle_beta   90.00
_cell.angle_gamma   90.00
#
_symmetry.space_group_name_H-M   'P 1'
#
loop_
_entity.id
_entity.type
_entity.pdbx_description
1 polymer ?
#
loop_
_entity_poly.entity_id
_entity_poly.type
_entity_poly.pdbx_seq_one_letter_code
_entity_poly.pdbx_strand_id
1 'polypeptide(L)'
;MIDILSITGEPIFDDRIVKIETHTYNPFANTTFGYSEIRIPIQQQDLYTLPCESFLYVEGNLTQRKDFNFCVPLSMLLGFCGDYQRLIVNVCHELILIRARNDNNCLVGNPVTESEIELFKVQWGMPHVTLNEINKLSMLQTLESGRYLSMSFRSWDLYEYPLLQNTTKHSWAVKTATQLEKPRYVIFALQTSRKNVMSQNGSVFDDCNLSNVKLYLNLTFHPEFDCKENVPSNTTAYCLIIHDRVVPYNPLTNVVRKIT
;
A
#
# COMPACT_ATOMS: atom_id res chain seq x y z
N MET A 1 -24.51 7.65 3.09
CA MET A 1 -24.14 8.79 2.23
C MET A 1 -24.79 10.00 2.88
N ILE A 2 -24.00 10.97 3.34
CA ILE A 2 -24.52 12.17 4.01
C ILE A 2 -25.21 13.02 2.93
N ASP A 3 -26.46 13.41 3.17
CA ASP A 3 -27.20 14.27 2.25
C ASP A 3 -26.74 15.72 2.39
N ILE A 4 -25.74 16.08 1.58
CA ILE A 4 -25.08 17.39 1.59
C ILE A 4 -26.00 18.56 1.20
N LEU A 5 -27.21 18.30 0.70
CA LEU A 5 -28.18 19.32 0.30
C LEU A 5 -29.21 19.64 1.39
N SER A 6 -29.22 18.90 2.50
CA SER A 6 -30.15 19.10 3.61
C SER A 6 -29.73 20.26 4.53
N ILE A 7 -29.79 21.50 4.01
CA ILE A 7 -29.41 22.74 4.72
C ILE A 7 -30.34 23.03 5.92
N THR A 8 -31.58 22.54 5.88
CA THR A 8 -32.58 22.70 6.95
C THR A 8 -32.72 21.45 7.84
N GLY A 9 -31.86 20.45 7.66
CA GLY A 9 -31.88 19.25 8.50
C GLY A 9 -31.45 19.58 9.92
N GLU A 10 -32.11 18.99 10.91
CA GLU A 10 -31.65 19.11 12.30
C GLU A 10 -30.22 18.52 12.43
N PRO A 11 -29.31 19.20 13.14
CA PRO A 11 -27.97 18.69 13.35
C PRO A 11 -28.04 17.39 14.16
N ILE A 12 -27.53 16.30 13.58
CA ILE A 12 -27.38 15.02 14.29
C ILE A 12 -26.09 15.09 15.07
N PHE A 13 -26.19 15.13 16.41
CA PHE A 13 -25.03 15.03 17.30
C PHE A 13 -24.72 13.55 17.53
N ASP A 14 -23.55 13.11 17.09
CA ASP A 14 -23.03 11.78 17.36
C ASP A 14 -22.07 11.84 18.56
N ASP A 15 -22.63 11.72 19.77
CA ASP A 15 -21.86 11.80 21.02
C ASP A 15 -21.09 10.50 21.34
N ARG A 16 -21.02 9.55 20.40
CA ARG A 16 -20.32 8.26 20.62
C ARG A 16 -18.80 8.42 20.66
N ILE A 17 -18.28 9.34 19.84
CA ILE A 17 -16.85 9.64 19.75
C ILE A 17 -16.60 10.99 20.44
N VAL A 18 -15.78 10.97 21.48
CA VAL A 18 -15.41 12.17 22.24
C VAL A 18 -14.33 12.96 21.50
N LYS A 19 -13.35 12.25 20.93
CA LYS A 19 -12.19 12.87 20.28
C LYS A 19 -11.59 11.94 19.25
N ILE A 20 -11.14 12.48 18.13
CA ILE A 20 -10.20 11.82 17.21
C ILE A 20 -8.93 12.66 17.20
N GLU A 21 -7.78 12.05 17.49
CA GLU A 21 -6.50 12.74 17.54
C GLU A 21 -5.43 11.94 16.80
N THR A 22 -4.77 12.61 15.86
CA THR A 22 -3.68 11.99 15.11
C THR A 22 -2.40 11.98 15.94
N HIS A 23 -1.87 10.79 16.17
CA HIS A 23 -0.59 10.58 16.83
C HIS A 23 0.48 10.27 15.79
N THR A 24 1.63 10.92 15.89
CA THR A 24 2.77 10.69 14.98
C THR A 24 3.76 9.73 15.59
N TYR A 25 4.05 8.65 14.88
CA TYR A 25 5.01 7.62 15.27
C TYR A 25 6.30 7.72 14.45
N ASN A 26 7.43 7.50 15.12
CA ASN A 26 8.76 7.58 14.51
C ASN A 26 9.35 6.18 14.28
N PRO A 27 10.21 6.02 13.27
CA PRO A 27 10.97 4.81 13.03
C PRO A 27 11.83 4.36 14.21
N PHE A 28 12.08 3.06 14.29
CA PHE A 28 13.01 2.50 15.28
C PHE A 28 14.44 2.96 14.99
N ALA A 29 15.06 3.69 15.94
CA ALA A 29 16.49 4.00 16.08
C ALA A 29 17.38 4.12 14.81
N ASN A 30 16.89 4.70 13.71
CA ASN A 30 17.71 5.03 12.54
C ASN A 30 17.83 6.55 12.43
N THR A 31 18.97 7.10 12.81
CA THR A 31 19.30 8.52 12.61
C THR A 31 19.58 8.85 11.15
N THR A 32 19.80 7.84 10.30
CA THR A 32 20.02 7.97 8.86
C THR A 32 19.07 7.07 8.08
N PHE A 33 18.19 7.69 7.29
CA PHE A 33 17.25 7.02 6.38
C PHE A 33 17.94 6.65 5.06
N GLY A 34 19.06 5.94 5.14
CA GLY A 34 19.79 5.45 3.97
C GLY A 34 18.99 4.40 3.18
N TYR A 35 19.68 3.63 2.34
CA TYR A 35 19.09 2.58 1.51
C TYR A 35 18.78 1.29 2.29
N SER A 36 17.98 1.41 3.34
CA SER A 36 17.65 0.32 4.27
C SER A 36 16.15 0.21 4.54
N GLU A 37 15.81 -0.78 5.34
CA GLU A 37 14.45 -0.99 5.83
C GLU A 37 14.13 0.00 6.96
N ILE A 38 12.97 0.64 6.89
CA ILE A 38 12.44 1.58 7.87
C ILE A 38 11.22 0.93 8.51
N ARG A 39 11.26 0.73 9.83
CA ARG A 39 10.18 0.10 10.60
C ARG A 39 9.59 1.10 11.59
N ILE A 40 8.28 1.28 11.55
CA ILE A 40 7.53 2.16 12.47
C ILE A 40 6.51 1.31 13.23
N PRO A 41 6.81 0.90 14.48
CA PRO A 41 5.90 0.09 15.27
C PRO A 41 4.96 0.94 16.13
N ILE A 42 3.73 0.46 16.30
CA ILE A 42 2.74 0.92 17.28
C ILE A 42 2.42 -0.28 18.18
N GLN A 43 3.03 -0.31 19.37
CA GLN A 43 2.94 -1.44 20.32
C GLN A 43 2.07 -1.13 21.54
N GLN A 44 1.42 0.03 21.57
CA GLN A 44 0.59 0.46 22.69
C GLN A 44 -0.69 -0.39 22.78
N GLN A 45 -0.95 -0.92 23.98
CA GLN A 45 -2.19 -1.63 24.31
C GLN A 45 -3.33 -0.65 24.57
N ASP A 46 -4.57 -1.12 24.50
CA ASP A 46 -5.79 -0.33 24.77
C ASP A 46 -6.03 0.85 23.84
N LEU A 47 -5.50 0.78 22.62
CA LEU A 47 -5.72 1.78 21.58
C LEU A 47 -6.88 1.40 20.64
N TYR A 48 -7.69 2.40 20.33
CA TYR A 48 -8.65 2.40 19.23
C TYR A 48 -8.02 3.19 18.08
N THR A 49 -7.53 2.47 17.07
CA THR A 49 -6.84 3.03 15.91
C THR A 49 -7.75 3.06 14.70
N LEU A 50 -7.57 4.06 13.82
CA LEU A 50 -8.32 4.18 12.57
C LEU A 50 -7.36 4.23 11.36
N PRO A 51 -6.88 3.07 10.86
CA PRO A 51 -5.87 3.04 9.80
C PRO A 51 -6.31 3.66 8.48
N CYS A 52 -7.61 3.70 8.18
CA CYS A 52 -8.11 4.27 6.93
C CYS A 52 -7.86 5.78 6.78
N GLU A 53 -7.70 6.49 7.89
CA GLU A 53 -7.36 7.91 7.95
C GLU A 53 -5.87 8.14 8.25
N SER A 54 -5.06 7.07 8.28
CA SER A 54 -3.63 7.18 8.52
C SER A 54 -2.87 7.69 7.30
N PHE A 55 -1.75 8.35 7.55
CA PHE A 55 -0.90 8.91 6.50
C PHE A 55 0.58 8.78 6.84
N LEU A 56 1.41 8.75 5.80
CA LEU A 56 2.86 8.82 5.92
C LEU A 56 3.32 10.26 5.63
N TYR A 57 4.01 10.87 6.59
CA TYR A 57 4.71 12.13 6.41
C TYR A 57 6.18 11.86 6.09
N VAL A 58 6.70 12.50 5.05
CA VAL A 58 8.10 12.39 4.64
C VAL A 58 8.66 13.78 4.41
N GLU A 59 9.87 14.01 4.89
CA GLU A 59 10.65 15.23 4.72
C GLU A 59 12.08 14.86 4.38
N GLY A 60 12.68 15.60 3.46
CA GLY A 60 14.03 15.37 2.99
C GLY A 60 14.56 16.53 2.17
N ASN A 61 15.75 16.36 1.62
CA ASN A 61 16.40 17.31 0.74
C ASN A 61 16.83 16.61 -0.55
N LEU A 62 16.74 17.35 -1.64
CA LEU A 62 17.34 16.98 -2.91
C LEU A 62 18.60 17.82 -3.12
N THR A 63 19.76 17.17 -3.20
CA THR A 63 21.03 17.85 -3.47
C THR A 63 20.85 18.75 -4.70
N GLN A 64 20.87 20.07 -4.50
CA GLN A 64 20.65 21.17 -5.47
C GLN A 64 19.27 21.86 -5.53
N ARG A 65 18.20 21.38 -4.86
CA ARG A 65 16.82 21.91 -5.07
C ARG A 65 16.00 22.31 -3.84
N LYS A 66 16.64 22.47 -2.67
CA LYS A 66 16.03 22.77 -1.36
C LYS A 66 15.28 21.58 -0.77
N ASP A 67 14.86 21.74 0.48
CA ASP A 67 14.09 20.76 1.25
C ASP A 67 12.69 20.57 0.65
N PHE A 68 12.17 19.35 0.77
CA PHE A 68 10.81 18.97 0.43
C PHE A 68 10.13 18.28 1.62
N ASN A 69 8.81 18.43 1.70
CA ASN A 69 7.97 17.64 2.57
C ASN A 69 6.66 17.26 1.86
N PHE A 70 6.10 16.11 2.21
CA PHE A 70 4.80 15.68 1.71
C PHE A 70 4.12 14.71 2.68
N CYS A 71 2.79 14.62 2.56
CA CYS A 71 1.96 13.63 3.23
C CYS A 71 1.28 12.74 2.20
N VAL A 72 1.34 11.42 2.40
CA VAL A 72 0.61 10.44 1.57
C VAL A 72 -0.38 9.67 2.43
N PRO A 73 -1.70 9.77 2.18
CA PRO A 73 -2.69 8.92 2.83
C PRO A 73 -2.38 7.44 2.55
N LEU A 74 -2.34 6.61 3.58
CA LEU A 74 -2.05 5.18 3.40
C LEU A 74 -3.16 4.46 2.63
N SER A 75 -4.37 5.01 2.58
CA SER A 75 -5.46 4.52 1.74
C SER A 75 -5.14 4.55 0.24
N MET A 76 -4.19 5.39 -0.21
CA MET A 76 -3.70 5.40 -1.59
C MET A 76 -2.69 4.26 -1.87
N LEU A 77 -1.98 3.80 -0.86
CA LEU A 77 -0.89 2.82 -1.00
C LEU A 77 -1.32 1.41 -0.60
N LEU A 78 -2.09 1.28 0.48
CA LEU A 78 -2.47 0.02 1.11
C LEU A 78 -3.98 -0.17 0.98
N GLY A 79 -4.40 -1.20 0.24
CA GLY A 79 -5.82 -1.50 0.06
C GLY A 79 -6.55 -1.81 1.38
N PHE A 80 -5.83 -2.29 2.40
CA PHE A 80 -6.34 -2.38 3.77
C PHE A 80 -6.86 -1.05 4.31
N CYS A 81 -6.07 0.02 4.17
CA CYS A 81 -6.46 1.35 4.63
C CYS A 81 -7.56 1.96 3.73
N GLY A 82 -7.63 1.58 2.46
CA GLY A 82 -8.70 2.02 1.56
C GLY A 82 -10.06 1.36 1.82
N ASP A 83 -10.05 0.05 2.08
CA ASP A 83 -11.26 -0.78 2.15
C ASP A 83 -11.81 -0.92 3.58
N TYR A 84 -10.93 -0.99 4.59
CA TYR A 84 -11.34 -1.24 5.97
C TYR A 84 -11.52 0.07 6.75
N GLN A 85 -12.72 0.63 6.68
CA GLN A 85 -13.08 1.92 7.31
C GLN A 85 -13.63 1.77 8.74
N ARG A 86 -13.12 0.82 9.52
CA ARG A 86 -13.58 0.55 10.89
C ARG A 86 -12.43 0.65 11.88
N LEU A 87 -12.78 0.93 13.14
CA LEU A 87 -11.83 0.94 14.25
C LEU A 87 -11.16 -0.42 14.43
N ILE A 88 -9.87 -0.38 14.75
CA ILE A 88 -9.09 -1.54 15.16
C ILE A 88 -8.66 -1.35 16.59
N VAL A 89 -8.98 -2.34 17.41
CA VAL A 89 -8.78 -2.30 18.85
C VAL A 89 -7.68 -3.29 19.22
N ASN A 90 -6.73 -2.85 20.04
CA ASN A 90 -5.69 -3.67 20.66
C ASN A 90 -4.76 -4.41 19.70
N VAL A 91 -4.70 -4.02 18.42
CA VAL A 91 -3.77 -4.64 17.48
C VAL A 91 -2.45 -3.87 17.47
N CYS A 92 -1.35 -4.60 17.66
CA CYS A 92 -0.02 -4.05 17.38
C CYS A 92 0.14 -3.87 15.88
N HIS A 93 0.53 -2.67 15.46
CA HIS A 93 0.78 -2.38 14.06
C HIS A 93 2.27 -2.19 13.80
N GLU A 94 2.75 -2.60 12.64
CA GLU A 94 4.11 -2.32 12.18
C GLU A 94 4.04 -1.91 10.72
N LEU A 95 4.46 -0.68 10.42
CA LEU A 95 4.62 -0.21 9.05
C LEU A 95 6.08 -0.41 8.65
N ILE A 96 6.29 -1.18 7.58
CA ILE A 96 7.62 -1.49 7.03
C ILE A 96 7.74 -0.84 5.65
N LEU A 97 8.74 0.01 5.49
CA LEU A 97 9.10 0.64 4.21
C LEU A 97 10.47 0.15 3.80
N ILE A 98 10.62 -0.23 2.53
CA ILE A 98 11.89 -0.72 1.98
C ILE A 98 12.37 0.29 0.95
N ARG A 99 13.48 0.98 1.24
CA ARG A 99 14.10 1.90 0.28
C ARG A 99 14.95 1.12 -0.72
N ALA A 100 14.84 1.45 -2.01
CA ALA A 100 15.70 0.90 -3.05
C ALA A 100 17.17 1.32 -2.84
N ARG A 101 18.12 0.62 -3.48
CA ARG A 101 19.57 0.90 -3.34
C ARG A 101 20.06 2.15 -4.06
N ASN A 102 19.18 2.81 -4.83
CA ASN A 102 19.47 4.04 -5.57
C ASN A 102 18.17 4.84 -5.74
N ASP A 103 18.32 6.12 -6.05
CA ASP A 103 17.20 7.06 -6.23
C ASP A 103 16.87 7.31 -7.72
N ASN A 104 17.49 6.56 -8.64
CA ASN A 104 17.41 6.83 -10.09
C ASN A 104 15.99 6.78 -10.65
N ASN A 105 15.09 6.01 -10.03
CA ASN A 105 13.69 5.92 -10.45
C ASN A 105 12.80 7.04 -9.88
N CYS A 106 13.33 7.83 -8.93
CA CYS A 106 12.62 8.92 -8.29
C CYS A 106 12.95 10.28 -8.91
N LEU A 107 13.98 10.35 -9.76
CA LEU A 107 14.55 11.58 -10.28
C LEU A 107 14.51 11.59 -11.81
N VAL A 108 14.15 12.73 -12.39
CA VAL A 108 14.23 12.99 -13.83
C VAL A 108 15.18 14.16 -14.05
N GLY A 109 16.33 13.89 -14.67
CA GLY A 109 17.39 14.89 -14.82
C GLY A 109 18.62 14.40 -15.59
N ASN A 110 19.64 15.25 -15.65
CA ASN A 110 20.90 14.91 -16.30
C ASN A 110 21.71 13.97 -15.38
N PRO A 111 22.15 12.78 -15.84
CA PRO A 111 22.93 11.85 -15.02
C PRO A 111 24.28 12.41 -14.53
N VAL A 112 24.76 13.52 -15.13
CA VAL A 112 26.01 14.19 -14.71
C VAL A 112 25.83 14.97 -13.41
N THR A 113 24.62 15.46 -13.13
CA THR A 113 24.26 16.03 -11.82
C THR A 113 23.82 14.88 -10.93
N GLU A 114 24.75 14.32 -10.15
CA GLU A 114 24.44 13.37 -9.07
C GLU A 114 23.58 14.08 -8.01
N SER A 115 22.27 14.10 -8.23
CA SER A 115 21.31 14.55 -7.23
C SER A 115 20.97 13.34 -6.36
N GLU A 116 21.29 13.42 -5.06
CA GLU A 116 20.93 12.40 -4.09
C GLU A 116 19.71 12.85 -3.29
N ILE A 117 18.88 11.90 -2.86
CA ILE A 117 17.78 12.16 -1.95
C ILE A 117 18.22 11.81 -0.53
N GLU A 118 18.25 12.80 0.35
CA GLU A 118 18.45 12.57 1.78
C GLU A 118 17.12 12.76 2.49
N LEU A 119 16.64 11.74 3.21
CA LEU A 119 15.44 11.87 4.04
C LEU A 119 15.87 12.27 5.45
N PHE A 120 15.18 13.26 6.01
CA PHE A 120 15.41 13.76 7.37
C PHE A 120 14.37 13.24 8.35
N LYS A 121 13.14 13.04 7.88
CA LYS A 121 12.02 12.69 8.74
C LYS A 121 11.04 11.81 7.98
N VAL A 122 10.73 10.67 8.55
CA VAL A 122 9.67 9.77 8.09
C VAL A 122 8.80 9.50 9.31
N GLN A 123 7.51 9.82 9.24
CA GLN A 123 6.58 9.65 10.36
C GLN A 123 5.29 9.02 9.90
N TRP A 124 4.73 8.17 10.74
CA TRP A 124 3.42 7.60 10.53
C TRP A 124 2.38 8.30 11.39
N GLY A 125 1.47 9.04 10.77
CA GLY A 125 0.30 9.62 11.44
C GLY A 125 -0.79 8.56 11.57
N MET A 126 -1.10 8.14 12.80
CA MET A 126 -2.17 7.20 13.12
C MET A 126 -3.25 7.90 13.97
N PRO A 127 -4.50 7.99 13.48
CA PRO A 127 -5.60 8.53 14.26
C PRO A 127 -6.01 7.58 15.39
N HIS A 128 -6.11 8.15 16.59
CA HIS A 128 -6.62 7.51 17.79
C HIS A 128 -8.01 8.03 18.10
N VAL A 129 -8.93 7.13 18.40
CA VAL A 129 -10.32 7.46 18.66
C VAL A 129 -10.63 7.25 20.13
N THR A 130 -11.06 8.31 20.81
CA THR A 130 -11.57 8.24 22.18
C THR A 130 -13.09 8.11 22.13
N LEU A 131 -13.60 7.00 22.63
CA LEU A 131 -15.03 6.74 22.78
C LEU A 131 -15.53 7.33 24.11
N ASN A 132 -16.82 7.63 24.18
CA ASN A 132 -17.45 7.95 25.46
C ASN A 132 -17.51 6.71 26.37
N GLU A 133 -17.70 6.91 27.68
CA GLU A 133 -17.63 5.81 28.66
C GLU A 133 -18.68 4.71 28.41
N ILE A 134 -19.87 5.07 27.92
CA ILE A 134 -20.95 4.12 27.63
C ILE A 134 -20.56 3.20 26.47
N ASN A 135 -20.10 3.77 25.36
CA ASN A 135 -19.70 3.01 24.18
C ASN A 135 -18.39 2.25 24.41
N LYS A 136 -17.47 2.82 25.20
CA LYS A 136 -16.25 2.12 25.62
C LYS A 136 -16.60 0.85 26.40
N LEU A 137 -17.50 0.95 27.38
CA LEU A 137 -17.94 -0.20 28.17
C LEU A 137 -18.70 -1.23 27.33
N SER A 138 -19.59 -0.79 26.44
CA SER A 138 -20.28 -1.68 25.48
C SER A 138 -19.31 -2.37 24.52
N MET A 139 -18.28 -1.66 24.05
CA MET A 139 -17.23 -2.23 23.22
C MET A 139 -16.45 -3.30 24.00
N LEU A 140 -16.01 -2.99 25.22
CA LEU A 140 -15.30 -3.97 26.07
C LEU A 140 -16.12 -5.23 26.33
N GLN A 141 -17.40 -5.12 26.66
CA GLN A 141 -18.30 -6.29 26.81
C GLN A 141 -18.44 -7.10 25.51
N THR A 142 -18.47 -6.42 24.37
CA THR A 142 -18.51 -7.10 23.07
C THR A 142 -17.20 -7.84 22.80
N LEU A 143 -16.06 -7.26 23.21
CA LEU A 143 -14.75 -7.88 23.10
C LEU A 143 -14.59 -9.08 24.03
N GLU A 144 -15.14 -9.02 25.26
CA GLU A 144 -15.14 -10.13 26.24
C GLU A 144 -15.74 -11.43 25.69
N SER A 145 -16.65 -11.33 24.72
CA SER A 145 -17.19 -12.50 24.02
C SER A 145 -16.16 -13.34 23.27
N GLY A 146 -14.92 -12.83 23.10
CA GLY A 146 -13.83 -13.52 22.40
C GLY A 146 -14.10 -13.73 20.91
N ARG A 147 -15.07 -13.02 20.36
CA ARG A 147 -15.47 -13.14 18.95
C ARG A 147 -14.35 -12.67 18.02
N TYR A 148 -14.12 -13.44 16.97
CA TYR A 148 -13.26 -13.03 15.87
C TYR A 148 -14.00 -12.02 15.00
N LEU A 149 -13.33 -10.91 14.73
CA LEU A 149 -13.78 -9.89 13.79
C LEU A 149 -13.12 -10.15 12.44
N SER A 150 -13.93 -10.18 11.38
CA SER A 150 -13.46 -10.41 10.03
C SER A 150 -13.06 -9.08 9.37
N MET A 151 -11.79 -8.95 9.00
CA MET A 151 -11.28 -7.83 8.20
C MET A 151 -11.17 -8.25 6.75
N SER A 152 -12.07 -7.75 5.91
CA SER A 152 -12.02 -7.96 4.46
C SER A 152 -11.41 -6.74 3.77
N PHE A 153 -10.38 -6.94 2.95
CA PHE A 153 -9.72 -5.88 2.20
C PHE A 153 -9.02 -6.42 0.96
N ARG A 154 -8.76 -5.56 -0.02
CA ARG A 154 -7.93 -5.88 -1.17
C ARG A 154 -6.46 -5.71 -0.83
N SER A 155 -5.66 -6.72 -1.15
CA SER A 155 -4.21 -6.66 -1.07
C SER A 155 -3.65 -6.77 -2.49
N TRP A 156 -2.47 -6.21 -2.70
CA TRP A 156 -1.78 -6.31 -3.98
C TRP A 156 -0.35 -6.79 -3.78
N ASP A 157 0.12 -7.61 -4.73
CA ASP A 157 1.50 -8.08 -4.83
C ASP A 157 2.05 -7.61 -6.18
N LEU A 158 3.20 -6.93 -6.17
CA LEU A 158 3.89 -6.52 -7.39
C LEU A 158 5.05 -7.48 -7.68
N TYR A 159 5.05 -8.03 -8.89
CA TYR A 159 6.11 -8.87 -9.41
C TYR A 159 6.80 -8.16 -10.57
N GLU A 160 8.12 -8.31 -10.63
CA GLU A 160 8.95 -7.69 -11.67
C GLU A 160 9.77 -8.76 -12.39
N TYR A 161 9.81 -8.66 -13.72
CA TYR A 161 10.71 -9.41 -14.58
C TYR A 161 11.72 -8.45 -15.23
N PRO A 162 12.98 -8.42 -14.75
CA PRO A 162 13.91 -7.31 -15.00
C PRO A 162 14.38 -7.17 -16.45
N LEU A 163 14.42 -8.24 -17.23
CA LEU A 163 14.82 -8.18 -18.63
C LEU A 163 14.12 -9.28 -19.43
N LEU A 164 13.11 -8.91 -20.22
CA LEU A 164 12.50 -9.82 -21.17
C LEU A 164 13.52 -10.21 -22.26
N GLN A 165 13.62 -11.51 -22.53
CA GLN A 165 14.43 -12.01 -23.63
C GLN A 165 13.81 -11.58 -24.97
N ASN A 166 14.66 -11.21 -25.95
CA ASN A 166 14.22 -10.85 -27.30
C ASN A 166 13.74 -12.10 -28.06
N THR A 167 12.55 -12.55 -27.71
CA THR A 167 11.91 -13.78 -28.20
C THR A 167 10.48 -13.44 -28.62
N THR A 168 9.96 -14.17 -29.60
CA THR A 168 8.58 -13.99 -30.09
C THR A 168 7.53 -14.62 -29.18
N LYS A 169 7.93 -15.48 -28.23
CA LYS A 169 7.06 -16.12 -27.27
C LYS A 169 7.75 -16.23 -25.93
N HIS A 170 7.10 -15.68 -24.91
CA HIS A 170 7.57 -15.76 -23.53
C HIS A 170 6.45 -16.24 -22.62
N SER A 171 6.79 -17.07 -21.63
CA SER A 171 5.85 -17.55 -20.61
C SER A 171 6.48 -17.28 -19.25
N TRP A 172 5.80 -16.47 -18.43
CA TRP A 172 6.26 -16.11 -17.09
C TRP A 172 5.33 -16.68 -16.04
N ALA A 173 5.87 -17.57 -15.19
CA ALA A 173 5.18 -18.05 -14.01
C ALA A 173 5.37 -17.02 -12.87
N VAL A 174 4.28 -16.34 -12.49
CA VAL A 174 4.32 -15.24 -11.52
C VAL A 174 4.15 -15.74 -10.07
N LYS A 175 3.07 -16.47 -9.78
CA LYS A 175 2.75 -16.95 -8.43
C LYS A 175 1.95 -18.25 -8.51
N THR A 176 2.23 -19.17 -7.60
CA THR A 176 1.31 -20.25 -7.22
C THR A 176 0.60 -19.84 -5.94
N ALA A 177 -0.71 -19.54 -6.01
CA ALA A 177 -1.52 -19.12 -4.87
C ALA A 177 -2.35 -20.28 -4.30
N THR A 178 -2.55 -20.30 -2.98
CA THR A 178 -3.57 -21.15 -2.35
C THR A 178 -4.96 -20.60 -2.69
N GLN A 179 -6.02 -21.44 -2.64
CA GLN A 179 -7.38 -21.01 -3.03
C GLN A 179 -7.96 -19.83 -2.24
N LEU A 180 -7.33 -19.46 -1.12
CA LEU A 180 -7.77 -18.41 -0.21
C LEU A 180 -7.42 -17.00 -0.69
N GLU A 181 -6.36 -16.84 -1.49
CA GLU A 181 -6.00 -15.56 -2.11
C GLU A 181 -6.54 -15.54 -3.53
N LYS A 182 -7.85 -15.28 -3.67
CA LYS A 182 -8.47 -15.25 -4.99
C LYS A 182 -8.02 -14.00 -5.76
N PRO A 183 -7.25 -14.13 -6.85
CA PRO A 183 -6.91 -12.98 -7.68
C PRO A 183 -8.18 -12.44 -8.32
N ARG A 184 -8.39 -11.13 -8.16
CA ARG A 184 -9.56 -10.43 -8.70
C ARG A 184 -9.19 -9.61 -9.93
N TYR A 185 -8.03 -8.96 -9.87
CA TYR A 185 -7.48 -8.20 -10.98
C TYR A 185 -6.01 -8.57 -11.15
N VAL A 186 -5.59 -8.66 -12.41
CA VAL A 186 -4.19 -8.78 -12.79
C VAL A 186 -3.91 -7.65 -13.77
N ILE A 187 -2.96 -6.80 -13.43
CA ILE A 187 -2.51 -5.71 -14.28
C ILE A 187 -1.12 -6.06 -14.77
N PHE A 188 -0.96 -6.04 -16.08
CA PHE A 188 0.32 -6.26 -16.75
C PHE A 188 0.75 -4.97 -17.40
N ALA A 189 2.01 -4.58 -17.19
CA ALA A 189 2.59 -3.38 -17.77
C ALA A 189 4.03 -3.64 -18.22
N LEU A 190 4.46 -2.93 -19.26
CA LEU A 190 5.82 -3.01 -19.77
C LEU A 190 6.49 -1.65 -19.73
N GLN A 191 7.81 -1.68 -19.61
CA GLN A 191 8.61 -0.47 -19.61
C GLN A 191 9.95 -0.72 -20.29
N THR A 192 10.23 0.01 -21.36
CA THR A 192 11.41 -0.13 -22.21
C THR A 192 12.45 0.92 -21.83
N SER A 193 13.67 0.49 -21.51
CA SER A 193 14.85 1.36 -21.36
C SER A 193 14.71 2.57 -20.41
N ARG A 194 13.82 2.51 -19.42
CA ARG A 194 13.61 3.59 -18.43
C ARG A 194 14.06 3.23 -17.01
N LYS A 195 14.08 1.95 -16.66
CA LYS A 195 14.43 1.51 -15.31
C LYS A 195 15.86 1.89 -14.96
N ASN A 196 16.03 2.55 -13.81
CA ASN A 196 17.29 3.08 -13.29
C ASN A 196 17.98 4.10 -14.22
N VAL A 197 17.25 4.69 -15.18
CA VAL A 197 17.76 5.69 -16.12
C VAL A 197 17.23 7.07 -15.74
N MET A 198 18.07 7.91 -15.12
CA MET A 198 17.66 9.24 -14.64
C MET A 198 17.21 10.20 -15.77
N SER A 199 17.65 9.97 -17.00
CA SER A 199 17.27 10.82 -18.14
C SER A 199 15.85 10.56 -18.66
N GLN A 200 15.20 9.48 -18.22
CA GLN A 200 13.86 9.12 -18.67
C GLN A 200 12.88 9.05 -17.51
N ASN A 201 11.61 9.30 -17.79
CA ASN A 201 10.56 9.26 -16.77
C ASN A 201 10.15 7.81 -16.46
N GLY A 202 10.52 7.34 -15.26
CA GLY A 202 10.20 6.00 -14.76
C GLY A 202 8.69 5.72 -14.57
N SER A 203 7.83 6.73 -14.55
CA SER A 203 6.37 6.57 -14.37
C SER A 203 5.61 6.28 -15.67
N VAL A 204 6.28 6.29 -16.82
CA VAL A 204 5.66 6.03 -18.13
C VAL A 204 5.85 4.58 -18.53
N PHE A 205 4.73 3.91 -18.82
CA PHE A 205 4.68 2.54 -19.34
C PHE A 205 4.47 2.53 -20.85
N ASP A 206 5.00 1.50 -21.51
CA ASP A 206 4.87 1.31 -22.96
C ASP A 206 3.85 0.22 -23.27
N ASP A 207 3.16 0.39 -24.40
CA ASP A 207 2.29 -0.64 -24.99
C ASP A 207 3.14 -1.80 -25.58
N CYS A 208 4.36 -1.50 -26.03
CA CYS A 208 5.26 -2.42 -26.73
C CYS A 208 4.61 -3.22 -27.90
N ASN A 209 3.43 -2.81 -28.37
CA ASN A 209 2.66 -3.41 -29.46
C ASN A 209 2.56 -4.95 -29.37
N LEU A 210 2.38 -5.48 -28.16
CA LEU A 210 2.42 -6.92 -27.87
C LEU A 210 1.41 -7.73 -28.68
N SER A 211 1.82 -8.95 -29.06
CA SER A 211 0.95 -9.95 -29.68
C SER A 211 0.55 -11.04 -28.68
N ASN A 212 -0.73 -11.45 -28.71
CA ASN A 212 -1.21 -12.70 -28.12
C ASN A 212 -0.89 -12.85 -26.62
N VAL A 213 -1.13 -11.80 -25.83
CA VAL A 213 -0.96 -11.82 -24.38
C VAL A 213 -2.05 -12.68 -23.77
N LYS A 214 -1.68 -13.82 -23.19
CA LYS A 214 -2.62 -14.73 -22.52
C LYS A 214 -2.29 -14.82 -21.04
N LEU A 215 -3.23 -14.42 -20.18
CA LEU A 215 -3.14 -14.68 -18.75
C LEU A 215 -3.78 -16.03 -18.45
N TYR A 216 -3.00 -16.96 -17.92
CA TYR A 216 -3.49 -18.28 -17.47
C TYR A 216 -3.81 -18.23 -15.97
N LEU A 217 -5.11 -18.27 -15.63
CA LEU A 217 -5.60 -18.39 -14.25
C LEU A 217 -6.36 -19.71 -14.09
N ASN A 218 -5.87 -20.61 -13.24
CA ASN A 218 -6.54 -21.88 -12.91
C ASN A 218 -7.03 -22.65 -14.15
N LEU A 219 -6.18 -22.77 -15.18
CA LEU A 219 -6.45 -23.43 -16.47
C LEU A 219 -7.44 -22.70 -17.40
N THR A 220 -7.90 -21.51 -17.03
CA THR A 220 -8.67 -20.61 -17.90
C THR A 220 -7.78 -19.47 -18.41
N PHE A 221 -8.02 -19.01 -19.64
CA PHE A 221 -7.24 -17.93 -20.27
C PHE A 221 -8.09 -16.66 -20.44
N HIS A 222 -7.50 -15.49 -20.18
CA HIS A 222 -8.16 -14.19 -20.27
C HIS A 222 -7.16 -13.10 -20.69
N PRO A 223 -7.60 -12.03 -21.38
CA PRO A 223 -8.37 -11.98 -22.62
C PRO A 223 -7.50 -12.41 -23.83
N GLU A 224 -8.10 -12.50 -25.02
CA GLU A 224 -7.37 -12.69 -26.28
C GLU A 224 -7.21 -11.32 -26.95
N PHE A 225 -6.01 -10.74 -26.87
CA PHE A 225 -5.67 -9.46 -27.53
C PHE A 225 -4.80 -9.71 -28.77
N ASP A 226 -5.21 -9.14 -29.91
CA ASP A 226 -4.54 -9.26 -31.21
C ASP A 226 -3.89 -7.93 -31.64
N CYS A 227 -2.56 -7.84 -31.56
CA CYS A 227 -1.70 -6.85 -32.24
C CYS A 227 -0.38 -7.54 -32.67
N LYS A 228 0.44 -6.94 -33.55
CA LYS A 228 1.39 -7.67 -34.43
C LYS A 228 2.88 -7.25 -34.34
N GLU A 229 3.46 -6.95 -33.19
CA GLU A 229 4.91 -6.61 -33.13
C GLU A 229 5.70 -7.30 -31.99
N ASN A 230 7.03 -7.26 -32.12
CA ASN A 230 8.00 -7.86 -31.19
C ASN A 230 8.29 -6.93 -30.00
N VAL A 231 8.56 -7.53 -28.84
CA VAL A 231 9.00 -6.78 -27.65
C VAL A 231 10.37 -6.13 -27.90
N PRO A 232 10.53 -4.82 -27.69
CA PRO A 232 11.82 -4.14 -27.78
C PRO A 232 12.86 -4.72 -26.81
N SER A 233 14.15 -4.58 -27.15
CA SER A 233 15.23 -4.91 -26.22
C SER A 233 15.20 -4.00 -24.98
N ASN A 234 15.69 -4.52 -23.84
CA ASN A 234 15.72 -3.79 -22.56
C ASN A 234 14.33 -3.42 -22.01
N THR A 235 13.34 -4.28 -22.25
CA THR A 235 12.00 -4.18 -21.69
C THR A 235 11.91 -4.91 -20.35
N THR A 236 11.48 -4.19 -19.31
CA THR A 236 11.10 -4.72 -18.00
C THR A 236 9.60 -4.97 -17.98
N ALA A 237 9.17 -6.10 -17.41
CA ALA A 237 7.75 -6.41 -17.24
C ALA A 237 7.33 -6.31 -15.78
N TYR A 238 6.14 -5.76 -15.56
CA TYR A 238 5.50 -5.63 -14.26
C TYR A 238 4.17 -6.39 -14.27
N CYS A 239 3.94 -7.20 -13.23
CA CYS A 239 2.67 -7.84 -12.99
C CYS A 239 2.20 -7.50 -11.58
N LEU A 240 1.11 -6.74 -11.49
CA LEU A 240 0.43 -6.43 -10.25
C LEU A 240 -0.79 -7.34 -10.10
N ILE A 241 -0.79 -8.18 -9.06
CA ILE A 241 -1.91 -9.05 -8.75
C ILE A 241 -2.65 -8.46 -7.57
N ILE A 242 -3.95 -8.17 -7.74
CA ILE A 242 -4.84 -7.70 -6.68
C ILE A 242 -5.74 -8.86 -6.28
N HIS A 243 -5.72 -9.24 -5.02
CA HIS A 243 -6.55 -10.30 -4.45
C HIS A 243 -7.38 -9.80 -3.27
N ASP A 244 -8.55 -10.41 -3.10
CA ASP A 244 -9.37 -10.19 -1.93
C ASP A 244 -8.79 -11.02 -0.77
N ARG A 245 -8.55 -10.37 0.37
CA ARG A 245 -8.13 -11.03 1.61
C ARG A 245 -9.20 -10.87 2.68
N VAL A 246 -9.39 -11.94 3.44
CA VAL A 246 -10.21 -11.94 4.66
C VAL A 246 -9.34 -12.42 5.80
N VAL A 247 -9.17 -11.58 6.82
CA VAL A 247 -8.31 -11.85 7.97
C VAL A 247 -9.14 -11.76 9.24
N PRO A 248 -9.38 -12.89 9.94
CA PRO A 248 -10.04 -12.86 11.23
C PRO A 248 -9.02 -12.49 12.30
N TYR A 249 -9.36 -11.50 13.13
CA TYR A 249 -8.58 -11.12 14.30
C TYR A 249 -9.42 -11.13 15.56
N ASN A 250 -8.76 -11.39 16.69
CA ASN A 250 -9.38 -11.35 18.00
C ASN A 250 -8.77 -10.19 18.80
N PRO A 251 -9.55 -9.13 19.12
CA PRO A 251 -9.05 -7.95 19.84
C PRO A 251 -8.68 -8.20 21.31
N LEU A 252 -9.10 -9.33 21.89
CA LEU A 252 -8.85 -9.70 23.28
C LEU A 252 -7.46 -10.34 23.44
N THR A 253 -7.10 -11.19 22.47
CA THR A 253 -5.86 -11.97 22.48
C THR A 253 -4.76 -11.37 21.60
N ASN A 254 -5.09 -10.30 20.86
CA ASN A 254 -4.25 -9.68 19.82
C ASN A 254 -3.81 -10.66 18.73
N VAL A 255 -4.49 -11.81 18.61
CA VAL A 255 -4.18 -12.84 17.63
C VAL A 255 -4.85 -12.49 16.31
N VAL A 256 -4.03 -12.27 15.30
CA VAL A 256 -4.43 -12.20 13.90
C VAL A 256 -4.16 -13.56 13.27
N ARG A 257 -5.21 -14.26 12.84
CA ARG A 257 -5.04 -15.58 12.19
C ARG A 257 -4.76 -15.37 10.71
N LYS A 258 -3.62 -15.88 10.23
CA LYS A 258 -3.46 -16.15 8.80
C LYS A 258 -4.37 -17.33 8.47
N ILE A 259 -5.32 -17.13 7.56
CA ILE A 259 -6.05 -18.26 6.98
C ILE A 259 -5.07 -18.94 6.03
N THR A 260 -4.53 -20.10 6.43
CA THR A 260 -3.64 -20.96 5.62
C THR A 260 -4.43 -21.74 4.58
#